data_AF-A0A933B2W3-F1
#
_entry.id   AF-A0A933B2W3-F1
#
_cell.length_a   1.000
_cell.length_b   1.000
_cell.length_c   1.000
_cell.angle_alpha   90.00
_cell.angle_beta   90.00
_cell.angle_gamma   90.00
#
_symmetry.space_group_name_H-M   'P 1'
#
loop_
_entity.id
_entity.type
_entity.pdbx_description
1 polymer ?
#
loop_
_entity_poly.entity_id
_entity_poly.type
_entity_poly.pdbx_seq_one_letter_code
_entity_poly.pdbx_strand_id
1 'polypeptide(L)'
;MDRRRRYWHMLVEAVSDGVVTPDEIRLLRDTQRQLALPVEDIRALHAKLAGEIMASQVEDEAVSPSEAVVLTTLFGILRDLGWAPGDPV
;
A
#
# COMPACT_ATOMS: atom_id res chain seq x y z
N MET A 1 13.34 16.26 -5.08
CA MET A 1 12.16 15.38 -5.31
C MET A 1 11.20 15.54 -4.14
N ASP A 2 9.90 15.56 -4.42
CA ASP A 2 8.85 15.55 -3.39
C ASP A 2 8.93 14.24 -2.57
N ARG A 3 8.88 14.36 -1.23
CA ARG A 3 8.97 13.24 -0.29
C ARG A 3 7.83 12.24 -0.49
N ARG A 4 6.62 12.74 -0.73
CA ARG A 4 5.44 11.91 -1.00
C ARG A 4 5.63 11.10 -2.27
N ARG A 5 6.15 11.73 -3.33
CA ARG A 5 6.44 11.07 -4.61
C ARG A 5 7.50 9.98 -4.48
N ARG A 6 8.54 10.20 -3.65
CA ARG A 6 9.58 9.19 -3.42
C ARG A 6 9.02 7.97 -2.69
N TYR A 7 8.27 8.20 -1.62
CA TYR A 7 7.62 7.11 -0.89
C TYR A 7 6.62 6.36 -1.77
N TRP A 8 5.83 7.09 -2.57
CA TRP A 8 4.88 6.50 -3.53
C TRP A 8 5.54 5.55 -4.51
N HIS A 9 6.67 5.95 -5.13
CA HIS A 9 7.38 5.07 -6.06
C HIS A 9 7.81 3.76 -5.40
N MET A 10 8.41 3.84 -4.21
CA MET A 10 8.87 2.65 -3.49
C MET A 10 7.71 1.75 -3.06
N LEU A 11 6.59 2.37 -2.66
CA LEU A 11 5.38 1.65 -2.28
C LEU A 11 4.81 0.87 -3.47
N VAL A 12 4.68 1.51 -4.63
CA VAL A 12 4.19 0.88 -5.87
C VAL A 12 5.13 -0.23 -6.33
N GLU A 13 6.45 0.03 -6.29
CA GLU A 13 7.47 -0.96 -6.67
C GLU A 13 7.37 -2.21 -5.80
N ALA A 14 7.30 -2.06 -4.48
CA ALA A 14 7.21 -3.17 -3.54
C ALA A 14 5.95 -4.03 -3.73
N VAL A 15 4.81 -3.44 -4.10
CA VAL A 15 3.56 -4.21 -4.28
C VAL A 15 3.36 -4.75 -5.70
N SER A 16 4.23 -4.40 -6.64
CA SER A 16 4.02 -4.66 -8.07
C SER A 16 4.04 -6.13 -8.46
N ASP A 17 4.78 -6.96 -7.73
CA ASP A 17 4.87 -8.41 -7.94
C ASP A 17 3.86 -9.20 -7.09
N GLY A 18 3.03 -8.50 -6.30
CA GLY A 18 2.02 -9.08 -5.41
C GLY A 18 2.58 -9.71 -4.13
N VAL A 19 3.88 -9.61 -3.86
CA VAL A 19 4.53 -10.20 -2.67
C VAL A 19 5.49 -9.19 -2.05
N VAL A 20 5.10 -8.58 -0.93
CA VAL A 20 6.03 -7.74 -0.16
C VAL A 20 6.79 -8.58 0.85
N THR A 21 8.11 -8.62 0.71
CA THR A 21 9.02 -9.32 1.61
C THR A 21 9.24 -8.55 2.92
N PRO A 22 9.69 -9.22 4.00
CA PRO A 22 10.03 -8.54 5.26
C PRO A 22 11.11 -7.46 5.10
N ASP A 23 12.04 -7.63 4.16
CA ASP A 23 13.08 -6.64 3.87
C ASP A 23 12.52 -5.39 3.19
N GLU A 24 11.53 -5.53 2.30
CA GLU A 24 10.82 -4.40 1.69
C GLU A 24 9.94 -3.66 2.70
N ILE A 25 9.28 -4.37 3.61
CA ILE A 25 8.55 -3.75 4.73
C ILE A 25 9.50 -2.91 5.58
N ARG A 26 10.67 -3.45 5.92
CA ARG A 26 11.69 -2.73 6.68
C ARG A 26 12.18 -1.50 5.92
N LEU A 27 12.49 -1.64 4.63
CA LEU A 27 12.95 -0.56 3.77
C LEU A 27 11.91 0.56 3.66
N LEU A 28 10.63 0.22 3.50
CA LEU A 28 9.53 1.18 3.43
C LEU A 28 9.34 1.91 4.77
N ARG A 29 9.40 1.19 5.90
CA ARG A 29 9.32 1.81 7.25
C ARG A 29 10.50 2.75 7.52
N ASP A 30 11.71 2.36 7.13
CA ASP A 30 12.88 3.23 7.28
C ASP A 30 12.78 4.44 6.35
N THR A 31 12.20 4.28 5.16
CA THR A 31 11.92 5.39 4.25
C THR A 31 10.88 6.35 4.82
N GLN A 32 9.79 5.86 5.41
CA GLN A 32 8.79 6.69 6.09
C GLN A 32 9.45 7.56 7.17
N ARG A 33 10.34 6.97 7.98
CA ARG A 33 11.10 7.66 9.03
C ARG A 33 12.08 8.69 8.47
N GLN A 34 12.88 8.30 7.47
CA GLN A 34 13.89 9.18 6.84
C GLN A 34 13.25 10.39 6.15
N LEU A 35 12.09 10.19 5.54
CA LEU A 35 11.34 11.26 4.89
C LEU A 35 10.53 12.12 5.90
N ALA A 36 10.41 11.66 7.15
CA ALA A 36 9.60 12.29 8.19
C ALA A 36 8.20 12.66 7.68
N LEU A 37 7.54 11.70 7.00
CA LEU A 37 6.20 11.90 6.47
C LEU A 37 5.19 11.94 7.62
N PRO A 38 4.26 12.92 7.64
CA PRO A 38 3.13 12.88 8.55
C PRO A 38 2.33 11.60 8.38
N VAL A 39 1.76 11.08 9.48
CA VAL A 39 0.94 9.87 9.44
C VAL A 39 -0.24 10.02 8.46
N GLU A 40 -0.81 11.21 8.34
CA GLU A 40 -1.90 11.49 7.40
C GLU A 40 -1.46 11.38 5.94
N ASP A 41 -0.22 11.76 5.63
CA ASP A 41 0.33 11.61 4.29
C ASP A 41 0.53 10.13 3.93
N ILE A 42 1.00 9.34 4.89
CA ILE A 42 1.15 7.88 4.74
C ILE A 42 -0.22 7.25 4.50
N ARG A 43 -1.21 7.57 5.34
CA ARG A 43 -2.59 7.08 5.20
C ARG A 43 -3.19 7.47 3.85
N ALA A 44 -3.02 8.71 3.41
CA ALA A 44 -3.49 9.17 2.11
C ALA A 44 -2.85 8.41 0.93
N LEU A 45 -1.55 8.09 1.02
CA LEU A 45 -0.85 7.32 0.00
C LEU A 45 -1.26 5.84 0.01
N HIS A 46 -1.47 5.24 1.18
CA HIS A 46 -2.02 3.89 1.30
C HIS A 46 -3.44 3.79 0.75
N ALA A 47 -4.31 4.75 1.07
CA ALA A 47 -5.66 4.82 0.56
C ALA A 47 -5.68 4.99 -0.97
N LYS A 48 -4.80 5.83 -1.51
CA LYS A 48 -4.63 5.99 -2.95
C LYS A 48 -4.24 4.67 -3.62
N LEU A 49 -3.22 3.98 -3.12
CA LEU A 49 -2.79 2.71 -3.69
C LEU A 49 -3.91 1.67 -3.64
N ALA A 50 -4.58 1.54 -2.49
CA ALA A 50 -5.70 0.61 -2.36
C ALA A 50 -6.82 0.91 -3.37
N GLY A 51 -7.17 2.18 -3.56
CA GLY A 51 -8.17 2.59 -4.54
C GLY A 51 -7.76 2.27 -5.99
N GLU A 52 -6.49 2.50 -6.35
CA GLU A 52 -5.97 2.17 -7.68
C GLU A 52 -5.97 0.65 -7.95
N ILE A 53 -5.54 -0.15 -6.97
CA ILE A 53 -5.58 -1.62 -7.10
C ILE A 53 -7.02 -2.12 -7.15
N MET A 54 -7.90 -1.66 -6.26
CA MET A 54 -9.33 -2.04 -6.32
C MET A 54 -9.96 -1.73 -7.67
N ALA A 55 -9.73 -0.53 -8.21
CA ALA A 55 -10.26 -0.16 -9.51
C ALA A 55 -9.78 -1.11 -10.62
N SER A 56 -8.52 -1.55 -10.56
CA SER A 56 -7.97 -2.52 -11.52
C SER A 56 -8.48 -3.95 -11.35
N GLN A 57 -8.93 -4.33 -10.15
CA GLN A 57 -9.36 -5.69 -9.81
C GLN A 57 -10.88 -5.88 -9.92
N VAL A 58 -11.65 -4.80 -10.10
CA VAL A 58 -13.13 -4.84 -10.11
C VAL A 58 -13.66 -4.15 -11.38
N GLU A 59 -12.92 -4.27 -12.49
CA GLU A 59 -13.36 -3.73 -13.78
C GLU A 59 -14.63 -4.42 -14.30
N ASP A 60 -14.87 -5.67 -13.91
CA ASP A 60 -16.05 -6.46 -14.27
C ASP A 60 -17.21 -6.33 -13.26
N GLU A 61 -17.10 -5.36 -12.33
CA GLU A 61 -18.06 -5.13 -11.23
C GLU A 61 -18.27 -6.35 -10.31
N ALA A 62 -17.37 -7.34 -10.35
CA ALA A 62 -17.37 -8.52 -9.51
C ALA A 62 -16.02 -8.68 -8.80
N VAL A 63 -16.01 -9.46 -7.71
CA VAL A 63 -14.77 -9.87 -7.04
C VAL A 63 -14.71 -11.39 -7.08
N SER A 64 -13.86 -11.92 -7.93
CA SER A 64 -13.50 -13.33 -7.97
C SER A 64 -12.72 -13.73 -6.72
N PRO A 65 -12.66 -15.03 -6.39
CA PRO A 65 -11.82 -15.51 -5.30
C PRO A 65 -10.33 -15.13 -5.44
N SER A 66 -9.81 -15.07 -6.67
CA SER A 66 -8.45 -14.63 -6.95
C SER A 66 -8.23 -13.15 -6.64
N GLU A 67 -9.15 -12.27 -7.03
CA GLU A 67 -9.07 -10.84 -6.72
C GLU A 67 -9.23 -10.59 -5.21
N ALA A 68 -10.08 -11.36 -4.54
CA ALA A 68 -10.23 -11.30 -3.09
C ALA A 68 -8.91 -11.63 -2.37
N VAL A 69 -8.13 -12.60 -2.87
CA VAL A 69 -6.80 -12.94 -2.32
C VAL A 69 -5.82 -11.78 -2.51
N VAL A 70 -5.81 -11.15 -3.69
CA VAL A 70 -4.95 -9.99 -3.98
C VAL A 70 -5.28 -8.83 -3.04
N LEU A 71 -6.56 -8.48 -2.91
CA LEU A 71 -7.01 -7.39 -2.04
C LEU A 71 -6.71 -7.67 -0.56
N THR A 72 -6.94 -8.91 -0.11
CA THR A 72 -6.62 -9.32 1.27
C THR A 72 -5.12 -9.20 1.54
N THR A 73 -4.29 -9.63 0.59
CA THR A 73 -2.83 -9.54 0.67
C THR A 73 -2.37 -8.08 0.74
N LEU A 74 -2.87 -7.23 -0.15
CA LEU A 74 -2.60 -5.79 -0.15
C LEU A 74 -2.94 -5.15 1.20
N PHE A 75 -4.12 -5.43 1.75
CA PHE A 75 -4.51 -4.87 3.03
C PHE A 75 -3.66 -5.37 4.20
N GLY A 76 -3.23 -6.63 4.18
CA GLY A 76 -2.26 -7.15 5.13
C GLY A 76 -0.95 -6.35 5.10
N ILE A 77 -0.40 -6.14 3.90
CA ILE A 77 0.83 -5.37 3.68
C ILE A 77 0.69 -3.93 4.19
N LEU A 78 -0.38 -3.23 3.82
CA LEU A 78 -0.59 -1.83 4.23
C LEU A 78 -0.70 -1.71 5.74
N ARG A 79 -1.34 -2.68 6.40
CA ARG A 79 -1.42 -2.76 7.87
C ARG A 79 -0.05 -2.96 8.50
N ASP A 80 0.77 -3.85 7.93
CA ASP A 80 2.17 -4.03 8.37
C ASP A 80 3.01 -2.77 8.16
N LEU A 81 2.68 -1.94 7.17
CA LEU A 81 3.30 -0.63 6.96
C LEU A 81 2.75 0.47 7.89
N GLY A 82 1.78 0.13 8.75
CA GLY A 82 1.31 0.95 9.86
C GLY A 82 -0.19 1.29 9.81
N TRP A 83 -0.86 1.13 8.66
CA TRP A 83 -2.30 1.37 8.53
C TRP A 83 -2.83 0.89 7.19
N ALA A 84 -3.93 0.15 7.17
CA ALA A 84 -4.68 -0.14 5.96
C ALA A 84 -6.04 0.60 5.95
N PRO A 85 -6.61 0.91 4.76
CA PRO A 85 -7.99 1.38 4.68
C PRO A 85 -8.96 0.42 5.37
N GLY A 86 -9.81 0.98 6.24
CA GLY A 86 -10.74 0.22 7.08
C GLY A 86 -10.20 -0.11 8.48
N ASP A 87 -8.90 0.08 8.75
CA ASP A 87 -8.38 -0.03 10.11
C ASP A 87 -8.84 1.18 10.96
N PRO A 88 -9.17 0.96 12.25
CA PRO A 88 -9.56 2.03 13.15
C PRO A 88 -8.45 3.07 13.31
N VAL A 89 -8.87 4.34 13.43
CA VAL A 89 -8.00 5.53 13.36
C VAL A 89 -7.31 5.84 14.67
#